data_AF-A0A9P1FRD9-F1
#
_entry.id   AF-A0A9P1FRD9-F1
#
_cell.length_a   1.000
_cell.length_b   1.000
_cell.length_c   1.000
_cell.angle_alpha   90.00
_cell.angle_beta   90.00
_cell.angle_gamma   90.00
#
_symmetry.space_group_name_H-M   'P 1'
#
loop_
_entity.id
_entity.type
_entity.pdbx_description
1 polymer ?
#
loop_
_entity_poly.entity_id
_entity_poly.type
_entity_poly.pdbx_seq_one_letter_code
_entity_poly.pdbx_strand_id
1 'polypeptide(L)'
;MAALSVGATTLILKMSKKLSYEEFIPVLQRLSKMAVPEIAYHFDLVHLPWKKLAVINFTSPQTCAKCFQIFSMIAGKEGSVISDLKEAQHQGLAPNLALFCLRSMDFVHQHKPQVFFNGLEVPLPLACKQLVTPELMRLVATQSSAEQRSSESGDDVVPPPGLEKMISAPVRGYIKEPSYMPPWSCIGYGGTLVFEL
;
A
#
# COMPACT_ATOMS: atom_id res chain seq x y z
N MET A 1 10.70 -19.04 -0.57
CA MET A 1 9.82 -18.24 -1.47
C MET A 1 8.59 -17.87 -0.68
N ALA A 2 8.09 -16.64 -0.80
CA ALA A 2 6.83 -16.25 -0.15
C ALA A 2 5.68 -17.10 -0.72
N ALA A 3 4.90 -17.72 0.16
CA ALA A 3 3.69 -18.44 -0.25
C ALA A 3 2.53 -17.44 -0.32
N LEU A 4 1.68 -17.57 -1.33
CA LEU A 4 0.48 -16.77 -1.49
C LEU A 4 -0.66 -17.39 -0.67
N SER A 5 -1.39 -16.59 0.11
CA SER A 5 -2.52 -17.06 0.91
C SER A 5 -3.67 -17.57 0.06
N VAL A 6 -4.43 -18.54 0.59
CA VAL A 6 -5.63 -19.05 -0.09
C VAL A 6 -6.65 -17.92 -0.20
N GLY A 7 -7.03 -17.58 -1.44
CA GLY A 7 -8.00 -16.51 -1.70
C GLY A 7 -7.41 -15.12 -1.96
N ALA A 8 -6.08 -14.96 -1.95
CA ALA A 8 -5.46 -13.68 -2.25
C ALA A 8 -5.78 -13.20 -3.67
N THR A 9 -6.19 -11.95 -3.81
CA THR A 9 -6.49 -11.31 -5.10
C THR A 9 -5.51 -10.18 -5.44
N THR A 10 -4.72 -9.73 -4.47
CA THR A 10 -3.93 -8.50 -4.61
C THR A 10 -2.45 -8.74 -4.36
N LEU A 11 -1.64 -8.27 -5.30
CA LEU A 11 -0.18 -8.34 -5.25
C LEU A 11 0.42 -6.94 -5.17
N ILE A 12 1.54 -6.82 -4.47
CA ILE A 12 2.39 -5.63 -4.44
C ILE A 12 3.69 -5.97 -5.17
N LEU A 13 3.99 -5.19 -6.19
CA LEU A 13 5.21 -5.31 -6.99
C LEU A 13 6.11 -4.13 -6.70
N LYS A 14 7.39 -4.41 -6.40
CA LYS A 14 8.44 -3.40 -6.32
C LYS A 14 9.28 -3.44 -7.59
N MET A 15 9.37 -2.33 -8.29
CA MET A 15 10.14 -2.18 -9.52
C MET A 15 11.61 -1.89 -9.24
N SER A 16 12.52 -2.42 -10.07
CA SER A 16 13.96 -2.19 -9.97
C SER A 16 14.33 -0.73 -10.29
N LYS A 17 13.62 -0.12 -11.24
CA LYS A 17 13.75 1.28 -11.63
C LYS A 17 12.42 2.02 -11.56
N LYS A 18 12.48 3.35 -11.60
CA LYS A 18 11.26 4.16 -11.78
C LYS A 18 10.80 3.95 -13.22
N LEU A 19 9.54 3.59 -13.39
CA LEU A 19 8.90 3.45 -14.70
C LEU A 19 7.70 4.38 -14.74
N SER A 20 7.42 4.94 -15.91
CA SER A 20 6.12 5.52 -16.18
C SER A 20 5.07 4.41 -16.36
N TYR A 21 3.79 4.77 -16.32
CA TYR A 21 2.72 3.80 -16.56
C TYR A 21 2.82 3.20 -17.98
N GLU A 22 3.11 4.03 -18.97
CA GLU A 22 3.26 3.64 -20.38
C GLU A 22 4.38 2.62 -20.59
N GLU A 23 5.43 2.68 -19.76
CA GLU A 23 6.53 1.71 -19.76
C GLU A 23 6.18 0.44 -18.97
N PHE A 24 5.52 0.60 -17.81
CA PHE A 24 5.22 -0.49 -16.89
C PHE A 24 4.15 -1.45 -17.42
N ILE A 25 3.11 -0.91 -18.05
CA ILE A 25 1.92 -1.67 -18.45
C ILE A 25 2.18 -2.71 -19.53
N PRO A 26 2.90 -2.42 -20.62
CA PRO A 26 3.24 -3.43 -21.62
C PRO A 26 4.01 -4.60 -21.00
N VAL A 27 4.89 -4.32 -20.02
CA VAL A 27 5.63 -5.35 -19.28
C VAL A 27 4.65 -6.18 -18.45
N LEU A 28 3.81 -5.53 -17.64
CA LEU A 28 2.84 -6.21 -16.80
C LEU A 28 1.87 -7.09 -17.61
N GLN A 29 1.35 -6.58 -18.72
CA GLN A 29 0.48 -7.34 -19.61
C GLN A 29 1.17 -8.54 -20.23
N ARG A 30 2.40 -8.37 -20.71
CA ARG A 30 3.17 -9.48 -21.29
C ARG A 30 3.34 -10.60 -20.28
N LEU A 31 3.75 -10.25 -19.06
CA LEU A 31 3.94 -11.22 -17.98
C LEU A 31 2.62 -11.87 -17.56
N SER A 32 1.54 -11.09 -17.49
CA SER A 32 0.22 -11.61 -17.14
C SER A 32 -0.31 -12.56 -18.21
N LYS A 33 -0.09 -12.28 -19.49
CA LYS A 33 -0.47 -13.15 -20.62
C LYS A 33 0.30 -14.46 -20.64
N MET A 34 1.55 -14.47 -20.17
CA MET A 34 2.30 -15.72 -19.97
C MET A 34 1.66 -16.62 -18.92
N ALA A 35 1.03 -16.03 -17.88
CA ALA A 35 0.33 -16.76 -16.84
C ALA A 35 -1.08 -17.20 -17.27
N VAL A 36 -1.79 -16.29 -17.93
CA VAL A 36 -3.19 -16.41 -18.33
C VAL A 36 -3.35 -15.78 -19.72
N PRO A 37 -3.32 -16.56 -20.81
CA PRO A 37 -3.36 -16.02 -22.18
C PRO A 37 -4.60 -15.16 -22.47
N GLU A 38 -5.73 -15.51 -21.87
CA GLU A 38 -7.03 -14.84 -21.98
C GLU A 38 -7.14 -13.53 -21.17
N ILE A 39 -6.08 -13.12 -20.44
CA ILE A 39 -6.17 -11.94 -19.58
C ILE A 39 -6.23 -10.65 -20.40
N ALA A 40 -7.45 -10.13 -20.57
CA ALA A 40 -7.71 -8.87 -21.27
C ALA A 40 -7.87 -7.72 -20.27
N TYR A 41 -6.77 -7.10 -19.81
CA TYR A 41 -6.79 -5.91 -18.93
C TYR A 41 -7.66 -6.02 -17.65
N HIS A 42 -8.07 -7.23 -17.26
CA HIS A 42 -8.99 -7.48 -16.16
C HIS A 42 -8.27 -7.47 -14.81
N PHE A 43 -7.59 -6.37 -14.51
CA PHE A 43 -7.06 -6.08 -13.19
C PHE A 43 -7.20 -4.59 -12.90
N ASP A 44 -7.40 -4.28 -11.62
CA ASP A 44 -7.27 -2.93 -11.12
C ASP A 44 -5.83 -2.69 -10.67
N LEU A 45 -5.37 -1.46 -10.79
CA LEU A 45 -3.98 -1.11 -10.53
C LEU A 45 -3.89 0.23 -9.82
N VAL A 46 -3.02 0.31 -8.81
CA VAL A 46 -2.48 1.58 -8.33
C VAL A 46 -0.99 1.60 -8.63
N HIS A 47 -0.56 2.54 -9.46
CA HIS A 47 0.83 2.74 -9.81
C HIS A 47 1.41 3.94 -9.06
N LEU A 48 2.51 3.73 -8.35
CA LEU A 48 3.25 4.74 -7.58
C LEU A 48 4.69 4.84 -8.13
N PRO A 49 4.91 5.57 -9.25
CA PRO A 49 6.21 5.66 -9.91
C PRO A 49 7.35 6.07 -8.97
N TRP A 50 7.11 7.04 -8.08
CA TRP A 50 8.15 7.58 -7.20
C TRP A 50 8.58 6.60 -6.10
N LYS A 51 7.69 5.71 -5.68
CA LYS A 51 8.00 4.61 -4.74
C LYS A 51 8.50 3.35 -5.45
N LYS A 52 8.57 3.36 -6.78
CA LYS A 52 8.82 2.16 -7.59
C LYS A 52 7.88 1.02 -7.19
N LEU A 53 6.59 1.32 -6.97
CA LEU A 53 5.63 0.36 -6.41
C LEU A 53 4.36 0.32 -7.26
N ALA A 54 3.83 -0.88 -7.45
CA ALA A 54 2.52 -1.11 -8.06
C ALA A 54 1.69 -2.05 -7.18
N VAL A 55 0.41 -1.75 -7.00
CA VAL A 55 -0.57 -2.61 -6.31
C VAL A 55 -1.56 -3.11 -7.35
N ILE A 56 -1.62 -4.41 -7.56
CA ILE A 56 -2.43 -5.04 -8.62
C ILE A 56 -3.50 -5.89 -7.97
N ASN A 57 -4.76 -5.57 -8.22
CA ASN A 57 -5.91 -6.37 -7.80
C ASN A 57 -6.46 -7.14 -9.00
N PHE A 58 -6.39 -8.47 -8.95
CA PHE A 58 -6.95 -9.35 -9.96
C PHE A 58 -8.42 -9.65 -9.68
N THR A 59 -9.19 -9.95 -10.73
CA THR A 59 -10.61 -10.28 -10.63
C THR A 59 -10.89 -11.61 -9.92
N SER A 60 -9.92 -12.52 -9.87
CA SER A 60 -10.07 -13.80 -9.20
C SER A 60 -8.79 -14.26 -8.49
N PRO A 61 -8.91 -14.99 -7.36
CA PRO A 61 -7.75 -15.59 -6.69
C PRO A 61 -6.95 -16.53 -7.58
N GLN A 62 -7.60 -17.23 -8.50
CA GLN A 62 -6.95 -18.17 -9.42
C GLN A 62 -6.04 -17.42 -10.41
N THR A 63 -6.51 -16.29 -10.95
CA THR A 63 -5.69 -15.44 -11.82
C THR A 63 -4.52 -14.84 -11.03
N CYS A 64 -4.77 -14.34 -9.82
CA CYS A 64 -3.74 -13.84 -8.92
C CYS A 64 -2.64 -14.87 -8.67
N ALA A 65 -3.02 -16.11 -8.31
CA ALA A 65 -2.08 -17.19 -8.05
C ALA A 65 -1.22 -17.56 -9.28
N LYS A 66 -1.82 -17.63 -10.47
CA LYS A 66 -1.09 -17.89 -11.72
C LYS A 66 -0.10 -16.77 -12.03
N CYS A 67 -0.54 -15.51 -11.92
CA CYS A 67 0.34 -14.35 -12.13
C CYS A 67 1.45 -14.30 -11.08
N PHE A 68 1.16 -14.58 -9.82
CA PHE A 68 2.17 -14.66 -8.75
C PHE A 68 3.25 -15.68 -9.08
N GLN A 69 2.90 -16.87 -9.57
CA GLN A 69 3.88 -17.88 -9.98
C GLN A 69 4.82 -17.34 -11.06
N ILE A 70 4.28 -16.76 -12.14
CA ILE A 70 5.11 -16.18 -13.21
C ILE A 70 5.97 -15.03 -12.69
N PHE A 71 5.39 -14.09 -11.94
CA PHE A 71 6.10 -12.93 -11.43
C PHE A 71 7.20 -13.34 -10.45
N SER A 72 6.95 -14.32 -9.59
CA SER A 72 7.93 -14.82 -8.62
C SER A 72 9.13 -15.47 -9.30
N MET A 73 8.95 -16.12 -10.46
CA MET A 73 10.05 -16.70 -11.24
C MET A 73 10.97 -15.66 -11.87
N ILE A 74 10.53 -14.42 -12.04
CA ILE A 74 11.34 -13.35 -12.66
C ILE A 74 11.76 -12.27 -11.66
N ALA A 75 11.10 -12.18 -10.52
CA ALA A 75 11.40 -11.19 -9.50
C ALA A 75 12.84 -11.35 -9.01
N GLY A 76 13.57 -10.23 -8.91
CA GLY A 76 14.95 -10.21 -8.41
C GLY A 76 16.01 -10.77 -9.36
N LYS A 77 15.63 -11.28 -10.54
CA LYS A 77 16.61 -11.71 -11.55
C LYS A 77 17.31 -10.50 -12.20
N GLU A 78 18.55 -10.70 -12.63
CA GLU A 78 19.31 -9.69 -13.36
C GLU A 78 18.55 -9.24 -14.62
N GLY A 79 18.48 -7.92 -14.85
CA GLY A 79 17.71 -7.33 -15.94
C GLY A 79 16.19 -7.32 -15.74
N SER A 80 15.66 -7.87 -14.64
CA SER A 80 14.22 -7.87 -14.37
C SER A 80 13.70 -6.48 -14.00
N VAL A 81 12.48 -6.19 -14.47
CA VAL A 81 11.72 -5.00 -14.06
C VAL A 81 11.20 -5.13 -12.64
N ILE A 82 10.89 -6.36 -12.19
CA ILE A 82 10.36 -6.64 -10.87
C ILE A 82 11.53 -7.00 -9.95
N SER A 83 11.79 -6.15 -8.96
CA SER A 83 12.82 -6.38 -7.94
C SER A 83 12.31 -7.24 -6.78
N ASP A 84 11.04 -7.08 -6.41
CA ASP A 84 10.42 -7.80 -5.30
C ASP A 84 8.91 -7.94 -5.55
N LEU A 85 8.32 -8.98 -4.98
CA LEU A 85 6.92 -9.35 -5.15
C LEU A 85 6.38 -9.92 -3.84
N LYS A 86 5.24 -9.40 -3.40
CA LYS A 86 4.55 -9.91 -2.21
C LYS A 86 3.04 -9.83 -2.34
N GLU A 87 2.35 -10.59 -1.50
CA GLU A 87 0.93 -10.42 -1.26
C GLU A 87 0.65 -9.05 -0.61
N ALA A 88 -0.45 -8.40 -0.98
CA ALA A 88 -0.89 -7.21 -0.27
C ALA A 88 -1.46 -7.59 1.11
N GLN A 89 -1.25 -6.72 2.11
CA GLN A 89 -1.83 -6.92 3.43
C GLN A 89 -3.36 -6.85 3.38
N HIS A 90 -3.90 -5.88 2.64
CA HIS A 90 -5.33 -5.78 2.38
C HIS A 90 -5.63 -6.28 0.98
N GLN A 91 -6.67 -7.09 0.83
CA GLN A 91 -7.11 -7.63 -0.46
C GLN A 91 -8.17 -6.72 -1.09
N GLY A 92 -8.05 -6.44 -2.38
CA GLY A 92 -8.93 -5.55 -3.14
C GLY A 92 -8.34 -4.14 -3.35
N LEU A 93 -8.79 -3.45 -4.39
CA LEU A 93 -8.38 -2.06 -4.65
C LEU A 93 -8.82 -1.11 -3.53
N ALA A 94 -10.08 -1.19 -3.10
CA ALA A 94 -10.67 -0.24 -2.16
C ALA A 94 -9.95 -0.19 -0.80
N PRO A 95 -9.63 -1.31 -0.12
CA PRO A 95 -8.89 -1.26 1.14
C PRO A 95 -7.47 -0.69 1.00
N ASN A 96 -6.79 -0.96 -0.12
CA ASN A 96 -5.46 -0.40 -0.38
C ASN A 96 -5.51 1.11 -0.65
N LEU A 97 -6.54 1.60 -1.35
CA LEU A 97 -6.79 3.03 -1.49
C LEU A 97 -7.13 3.68 -0.15
N ALA A 98 -7.92 3.02 0.70
CA ALA A 98 -8.22 3.52 2.04
C ALA A 98 -6.94 3.64 2.89
N LEU A 99 -6.08 2.61 2.88
CA LEU A 99 -4.78 2.66 3.55
C LEU A 99 -3.92 3.82 3.03
N PHE A 100 -3.92 4.01 1.71
CA PHE A 100 -3.19 5.09 1.07
C PHE A 100 -3.70 6.47 1.52
N CYS A 101 -5.01 6.68 1.57
CA CYS A 101 -5.63 7.91 2.09
C CYS A 101 -5.26 8.17 3.56
N LEU A 102 -5.27 7.13 4.40
CA LEU A 102 -4.91 7.25 5.82
C LEU A 102 -3.45 7.67 6.02
N ARG A 103 -2.54 7.14 5.20
CA ARG A 103 -1.09 7.38 5.32
C ARG A 103 -0.64 8.68 4.66
N SER A 104 -1.44 9.23 3.77
CA SER A 104 -1.05 10.35 2.94
C SER A 104 -1.86 11.59 3.32
N MET A 105 -1.48 12.22 4.43
CA MET A 105 -2.14 13.45 4.90
C MET A 105 -1.72 14.69 4.09
N ASP A 106 -0.58 14.63 3.37
CA ASP A 106 0.00 15.79 2.67
C ASP A 106 0.40 15.46 1.24
N PHE A 107 -0.51 15.62 0.27
CA PHE A 107 -0.16 15.53 -1.15
C PHE A 107 0.45 16.83 -1.67
N VAL A 108 1.72 17.07 -1.33
CA VAL A 108 2.54 18.16 -1.89
C VAL A 108 3.41 17.68 -3.06
N HIS A 109 3.34 16.40 -3.44
CA HIS A 109 4.22 15.84 -4.47
C HIS A 109 3.64 15.98 -5.89
N GLN A 110 4.52 16.39 -6.81
CA GLN A 110 4.25 16.55 -8.25
C GLN A 110 3.83 15.25 -8.96
N HIS A 111 4.07 14.09 -8.35
CA HIS A 111 3.72 12.79 -8.92
C HIS A 111 2.53 12.19 -8.15
N LYS A 112 1.36 12.20 -8.79
CA LYS A 112 0.13 11.62 -8.26
C LYS A 112 0.10 10.11 -8.52
N PRO A 113 -0.46 9.30 -7.62
CA PRO A 113 -0.77 7.90 -7.92
C PRO A 113 -1.66 7.83 -9.15
N GLN A 114 -1.36 6.89 -10.04
CA GLN A 114 -2.22 6.60 -11.17
C GLN A 114 -3.06 5.38 -10.81
N VAL A 115 -4.38 5.55 -10.82
CA VAL A 115 -5.34 4.50 -10.45
C VAL A 115 -6.03 4.03 -11.71
N PHE A 116 -6.15 2.72 -11.87
CA PHE A 116 -6.83 2.09 -13.00
C PHE A 116 -7.86 1.11 -12.48
N PHE A 117 -9.05 1.17 -13.08
CA PHE A 117 -10.15 0.26 -12.79
C PHE A 117 -10.55 -0.43 -14.09
N ASN A 118 -10.46 -1.76 -14.12
CA ASN A 118 -10.64 -2.55 -15.36
C ASN A 118 -9.82 -2.02 -16.55
N GLY A 119 -8.57 -1.61 -16.32
CA GLY A 119 -7.66 -1.09 -17.35
C GLY A 119 -7.92 0.36 -17.79
N LEU A 120 -8.94 1.04 -17.25
CA LEU A 120 -9.21 2.45 -17.54
C LEU A 120 -8.65 3.35 -16.44
N GLU A 121 -7.98 4.44 -16.80
CA GLU A 121 -7.48 5.41 -15.83
C GLU A 121 -8.64 6.13 -15.14
N VAL A 122 -8.62 6.14 -13.82
CA VAL A 122 -9.59 6.84 -12.98
C VAL A 122 -8.83 7.88 -12.15
N PRO A 123 -9.25 9.16 -12.16
CA PRO A 123 -8.65 10.16 -11.30
C PRO A 123 -8.68 9.73 -9.84
N LEU A 124 -7.55 9.83 -9.14
CA LEU A 124 -7.45 9.42 -7.73
C LEU A 124 -8.58 10.00 -6.83
N PRO A 125 -8.95 11.30 -6.90
CA PRO A 125 -10.05 11.83 -6.09
C PRO A 125 -11.39 11.13 -6.37
N LEU A 126 -11.63 10.76 -7.63
CA LEU A 126 -12.84 10.05 -8.03
C LEU A 126 -12.81 8.61 -7.52
N ALA A 127 -11.69 7.90 -7.68
CA ALA A 127 -11.51 6.56 -7.15
C ALA A 127 -11.70 6.51 -5.63
N CYS A 128 -11.09 7.44 -4.89
CA CYS A 128 -11.26 7.54 -3.45
C CYS A 128 -12.73 7.81 -3.08
N LYS A 129 -13.40 8.75 -3.76
CA LYS A 129 -14.81 9.06 -3.50
C LYS A 129 -15.73 7.86 -3.73
N GLN A 130 -15.46 7.04 -4.75
CA GLN A 130 -16.32 5.92 -5.12
C GLN A 130 -16.06 4.66 -4.29
N LEU A 131 -14.80 4.41 -3.91
CA LEU A 131 -14.37 3.14 -3.33
C LEU A 131 -14.07 3.20 -1.83
N VAL A 132 -13.72 4.38 -1.31
CA VAL A 132 -13.28 4.54 0.08
C VAL A 132 -14.41 5.10 0.93
N THR A 133 -15.08 4.22 1.69
CA THR A 133 -16.09 4.63 2.66
C THR A 133 -15.46 4.94 4.04
N PRO A 134 -16.13 5.76 4.88
CA PRO A 134 -15.68 5.99 6.25
C PRO A 134 -15.57 4.71 7.09
N GLU A 135 -16.45 3.75 6.87
CA GLU A 135 -16.43 2.43 7.52
C GLU A 135 -15.18 1.66 7.14
N LEU A 136 -14.84 1.66 5.85
CA LEU A 136 -13.66 0.99 5.33
C LEU A 136 -12.38 1.62 5.88
N MET A 137 -12.30 2.95 5.95
CA MET A 137 -11.15 3.63 6.55
C MET A 137 -10.95 3.23 8.02
N ARG A 138 -12.03 3.17 8.82
CA ARG A 138 -11.96 2.75 10.23
C ARG A 138 -11.48 1.30 10.37
N LEU A 139 -11.97 0.40 9.51
CA LEU A 139 -11.55 -0.99 9.49
C LEU A 139 -10.05 -1.12 9.16
N VAL A 140 -9.58 -0.45 8.11
CA VAL A 140 -8.18 -0.48 7.69
C VAL A 140 -7.26 0.14 8.75
N ALA A 141 -7.67 1.24 9.38
CA ALA A 141 -6.92 1.88 10.46
C ALA A 141 -6.76 0.95 11.67
N THR A 142 -7.81 0.21 12.03
CA THR A 142 -7.79 -0.76 13.13
C THR A 142 -6.85 -1.92 12.83
N GLN A 143 -6.92 -2.50 11.63
CA GLN A 143 -6.04 -3.58 11.18
C GLN A 143 -4.58 -3.14 11.15
N SER A 144 -4.30 -1.94 10.62
CA SER A 144 -2.94 -1.39 10.54
C SER A 144 -2.33 -1.15 11.93
N SER A 145 -3.14 -0.73 12.90
CA SER A 145 -2.69 -0.45 14.27
C SER A 145 -2.41 -1.73 15.07
N ALA A 146 -3.18 -2.79 14.83
CA ALA A 146 -2.99 -4.08 15.51
C ALA A 146 -1.65 -4.74 15.16
N GLU A 147 -1.22 -4.64 13.90
CA GLU A 147 0.03 -5.26 13.44
C GLU A 147 1.30 -4.52 13.88
N GLN A 148 1.23 -3.19 14.05
CA GLN A 148 2.35 -2.43 14.62
C GLN A 148 2.70 -2.92 16.02
N ARG A 149 1.68 -3.28 16.82
CA ARG A 149 1.87 -3.79 18.19
C ARG A 149 2.44 -5.22 18.22
N SER A 150 2.04 -6.08 17.28
CA SER A 150 2.55 -7.46 17.20
C SER A 150 4.02 -7.55 16.78
N SER A 151 4.57 -6.48 16.21
CA SER A 151 5.98 -6.42 15.79
C SER A 151 6.91 -5.91 16.89
N GLU A 152 6.37 -5.32 17.97
CA GLU A 152 7.13 -4.75 19.09
C GLU A 152 7.19 -5.67 20.32
N SER A 153 6.48 -6.80 20.32
CA SER A 153 6.42 -7.73 21.47
C SER A 153 7.38 -8.93 21.35
N GLY A 154 8.50 -8.75 20.65
CA GLY A 154 9.48 -9.80 20.38
C GLY A 154 10.88 -9.43 20.87
N ASP A 155 11.04 -9.24 22.18
CA ASP A 155 12.31 -9.43 22.90
C ASP A 155 11.99 -9.55 24.40
N ASP A 156 11.79 -10.79 24.86
CA ASP A 156 12.15 -11.15 26.23
C ASP A 156 13.68 -11.00 26.32
N VAL A 157 14.12 -9.77 26.59
CA VAL A 157 15.48 -9.50 27.02
C VAL A 157 15.65 -10.22 28.34
N VAL A 158 16.14 -11.46 28.29
CA VAL A 158 16.75 -12.11 29.45
C VAL A 158 17.91 -11.19 29.84
N PRO A 159 17.82 -10.47 30.97
CA PRO A 159 18.91 -9.61 31.38
C PRO A 159 20.15 -10.49 31.61
N PRO A 160 21.33 -10.10 31.11
CA PRO A 160 22.53 -10.85 31.41
C PRO A 160 22.72 -10.91 32.94
N PRO A 161 23.05 -12.08 33.50
CA PRO A 161 23.29 -12.20 34.93
C PRO A 161 24.54 -11.40 35.29
N GLY A 162 24.41 -10.39 36.16
CA GLY A 162 25.58 -9.78 36.82
C GLY A 162 25.67 -8.26 36.89
N LEU A 163 24.57 -7.49 36.98
CA LEU A 163 24.64 -6.05 37.29
C LEU A 163 23.61 -5.65 38.35
N GLU A 164 23.76 -6.23 39.54
CA GLU A 164 23.27 -5.58 40.75
C GLU A 164 24.24 -4.46 41.13
N LYS A 165 23.78 -3.23 40.98
CA LYS A 165 24.01 -2.05 41.85
C LYS A 165 24.17 -0.78 41.02
N MET A 166 23.61 0.28 41.61
CA MET A 166 23.83 1.69 41.34
C MET A 166 22.80 2.39 40.45
N ILE A 167 21.87 3.03 41.17
CA ILE A 167 21.46 4.44 41.06
C ILE A 167 19.97 4.62 40.83
N SER A 168 19.33 4.85 41.98
CA SER A 168 18.13 5.65 42.19
C SER A 168 18.23 7.03 41.52
N ALA A 169 17.28 7.34 40.65
CA ALA A 169 16.81 8.71 40.42
C ALA A 169 15.33 8.67 39.99
N PRO A 170 14.45 9.49 40.58
CA PRO A 170 13.05 9.56 40.16
C PRO A 170 12.92 10.46 38.92
N VAL A 171 12.63 9.89 37.76
CA VAL A 171 12.25 10.67 36.58
C VAL A 171 10.77 11.03 36.70
N ARG A 172 10.57 12.32 36.96
CA ARG A 172 9.28 13.03 37.00
C ARG A 172 8.56 12.85 35.66
N GLY A 173 7.36 12.29 35.70
CA GLY A 173 6.52 12.08 34.53
C GLY A 173 6.08 13.39 33.87
N TYR A 174 6.12 13.40 32.55
CA TYR A 174 5.30 14.27 31.72
C TYR A 174 4.54 13.37 30.73
N ILE A 175 3.34 12.98 31.12
CA ILE A 175 2.34 12.47 30.18
C ILE A 175 1.84 13.70 29.43
N LYS A 176 2.28 13.86 28.19
CA LYS A 176 1.70 14.84 27.26
C LYS A 176 0.63 14.10 26.47
N GLU A 177 -0.63 14.26 26.88
CA GLU A 177 -1.78 13.78 26.11
C GLU A 177 -1.76 14.43 24.71
N PRO A 178 -1.85 13.66 23.61
CA PRO A 178 -2.18 14.25 22.33
C PRO A 178 -3.68 14.57 22.34
N SER A 179 -4.01 15.86 22.42
CA SER A 179 -5.34 16.40 22.15
C SER A 179 -5.74 16.09 20.71
N TYR A 180 -6.46 14.99 20.50
CA TYR A 180 -7.05 14.62 19.23
C TYR A 180 -8.39 15.36 19.08
N MET A 181 -8.38 16.50 18.39
CA MET A 181 -9.57 17.01 17.71
C MET A 181 -9.39 16.77 16.21
N PRO A 182 -10.29 16.03 15.53
CA PRO A 182 -10.29 16.03 14.08
C PRO A 182 -10.81 17.39 13.58
N PRO A 183 -10.07 18.13 12.73
CA PRO A 183 -10.70 19.09 11.85
C PRO A 183 -11.48 18.29 10.78
N TRP A 184 -12.25 18.98 9.96
CA TRP A 184 -13.03 18.45 8.82
C TRP A 184 -14.46 18.01 9.14
N SER A 185 -15.23 18.96 9.67
CA SER A 185 -16.50 19.31 9.02
C SER A 185 -16.19 19.91 7.64
N CYS A 186 -16.18 19.11 6.58
CA CYS A 186 -16.28 19.61 5.21
C CYS A 186 -17.74 19.61 4.77
N ILE A 187 -18.52 20.54 5.32
CA ILE A 187 -19.70 21.07 4.63
C ILE A 187 -19.17 22.27 3.82
N GLY A 188 -19.48 22.28 2.53
CA GLY A 188 -18.92 23.21 1.55
C GLY A 188 -19.21 24.68 1.84
N TYR A 189 -18.52 25.57 1.13
CA TYR A 189 -19.09 26.61 0.28
C TYR A 189 -17.93 27.35 -0.41
N GLY A 190 -18.22 27.89 -1.59
CA GLY A 190 -17.25 28.47 -2.51
C GLY A 190 -16.32 29.52 -1.90
N GLY A 191 -15.10 29.54 -2.41
CA GLY A 191 -14.10 30.54 -2.10
C GLY A 191 -12.92 30.37 -3.04
N THR A 192 -12.94 31.12 -4.15
CA THR A 192 -11.79 31.35 -5.02
C THR A 192 -10.66 31.95 -4.18
N LEU A 193 -9.52 31.26 -4.09
CA LEU A 193 -8.27 31.88 -3.66
C LEU A 193 -7.19 31.54 -4.68
N VAL A 194 -6.90 32.57 -5.47
CA VAL A 194 -5.71 32.76 -6.31
C VAL A 194 -4.52 32.94 -5.37
N PHE A 195 -3.37 32.33 -5.65
CA PHE A 195 -2.07 32.98 -5.49
C PHE A 195 -1.04 32.40 -6.47
N GLU A 196 -0.29 33.32 -7.05
CA GLU A 196 0.67 33.20 -8.14
C GLU A 196 2.06 32.69 -7.69
N LEU A 197 2.71 32.02 -8.65
CA LEU A 197 4.14 31.77 -8.91
C LEU A 197 5.01 31.08 -7.85
#